data_AF-L8TR46-F1
#
_entry.id   AF-L8TR46-F1
#
_cell.length_a   1.000
_cell.length_b   1.000
_cell.length_c   1.000
_cell.angle_alpha   90.00
_cell.angle_beta   90.00
_cell.angle_gamma   90.00
#
_symmetry.space_group_name_H-M   'P 1'
#
loop_
_entity.id
_entity.type
_entity.pdbx_description
1 polymer ?
#
loop_
_entity_poly.entity_id
_entity_poly.type
_entity_poly.pdbx_seq_one_letter_code
_entity_poly.pdbx_strand_id
1 'polypeptide(L)'
;MARGAATVGADKELSVEGPVAAVTHALTETGKLVQINLLTAGSVDNVLSVESPEYRILLQPRAYLSWFAMAQRPDTTPAEANFFIVRKHLEDNPDGGATVRLLDGSDGKQLLVKRSGEGWTVGYGHLDAPSEPIREISGLSEGQVLDHIRSIRQD
;
A
#
# COMPACT_ATOMS: atom_id res chain seq x y z
N MET A 1 11.45 -17.26 -19.38
CA MET A 1 12.54 -16.43 -19.95
C MET A 1 12.62 -15.14 -19.15
N ALA A 2 13.69 -14.91 -18.39
CA ALA A 2 13.82 -13.75 -17.50
C ALA A 2 14.33 -12.48 -18.23
N ARG A 3 14.08 -12.28 -19.53
CA ARG A 3 14.40 -11.07 -20.35
C ARG A 3 15.66 -10.26 -19.93
N GLY A 4 16.80 -10.90 -19.64
CA GLY A 4 18.04 -10.21 -19.22
C GLY A 4 18.07 -9.72 -17.76
N ALA A 5 17.02 -10.00 -16.98
CA ALA A 5 16.90 -9.70 -15.55
C ALA A 5 17.55 -10.76 -14.65
N ALA A 6 17.85 -11.95 -15.20
CA ALA A 6 18.55 -13.02 -14.49
C ALA A 6 19.52 -13.73 -15.42
N THR A 7 20.65 -14.16 -14.87
CA THR A 7 21.68 -14.96 -15.52
C THR A 7 21.72 -16.35 -14.88
N VAL A 8 22.03 -17.38 -15.69
CA VAL A 8 22.24 -18.74 -15.19
C VAL A 8 23.73 -18.98 -15.12
N GLY A 9 24.25 -19.21 -13.92
CA GLY A 9 25.65 -19.54 -13.67
C GLY A 9 26.02 -20.93 -14.16
N ALA A 10 27.34 -21.22 -14.19
CA ALA A 10 27.87 -22.51 -14.65
C ALA A 10 27.31 -23.70 -13.84
N ASP A 11 27.01 -23.48 -12.57
CA ASP A 11 26.45 -24.49 -11.65
C ASP A 11 24.92 -24.52 -11.66
N LYS A 12 24.28 -23.92 -12.68
CA LYS A 12 22.82 -23.76 -12.81
C LYS A 12 22.17 -22.92 -11.71
N GLU A 13 22.96 -22.11 -11.01
CA GLU A 13 22.46 -21.08 -10.10
C GLU A 13 21.79 -19.95 -10.90
N LEU A 14 20.70 -19.41 -10.38
CA LEU A 14 20.02 -18.25 -10.95
C LEU A 14 20.46 -17.00 -10.19
N SER A 15 21.18 -16.10 -10.84
CA SER A 15 21.65 -14.84 -10.27
C SER A 15 20.90 -13.64 -10.85
N VAL A 16 20.64 -12.63 -10.02
CA VAL A 16 20.01 -11.35 -10.38
C VAL A 16 20.85 -10.21 -9.81
N GLU A 17 20.86 -9.06 -10.48
CA GLU A 17 21.65 -7.89 -10.06
C GLU A 17 20.84 -6.58 -10.12
N GLY A 18 21.38 -5.53 -9.49
CA GLY A 18 20.84 -4.17 -9.56
C GLY A 18 19.40 -4.07 -9.02
N PRO A 19 18.52 -3.30 -9.68
CA PRO A 19 17.13 -3.11 -9.23
C PRO A 19 16.34 -4.42 -9.10
N VAL A 20 16.63 -5.43 -9.92
CA VAL A 20 15.93 -6.72 -9.87
C VAL A 20 16.32 -7.48 -8.60
N ALA A 21 17.60 -7.46 -8.23
CA ALA A 21 18.06 -8.05 -6.96
C ALA A 21 17.41 -7.35 -5.76
N ALA A 22 17.34 -6.02 -5.76
CA ALA A 22 16.70 -5.26 -4.68
C ALA A 22 15.21 -5.60 -4.54
N VAL A 23 14.45 -5.66 -5.64
CA VAL A 23 13.03 -6.05 -5.61
C VAL A 23 12.86 -7.51 -5.17
N THR A 24 13.72 -8.42 -5.66
CA THR A 24 13.68 -9.84 -5.28
C THR A 24 13.94 -10.00 -3.78
N HIS A 25 14.93 -9.30 -3.25
CA HIS A 25 15.24 -9.30 -1.83
C HIS A 25 14.09 -8.73 -1.01
N ALA A 26 13.56 -7.56 -1.40
CA ALA A 26 12.44 -6.92 -0.71
C ALA A 26 11.22 -7.84 -0.62
N LEU A 27 10.90 -8.57 -1.69
CA LEU A 27 9.79 -9.52 -1.74
C LEU A 27 10.06 -10.77 -0.89
N THR A 28 11.29 -11.30 -0.91
CA THR A 28 11.67 -12.52 -0.18
C THR A 28 11.71 -12.29 1.32
N GLU A 29 12.25 -11.16 1.75
CA GLU A 29 12.41 -10.78 3.16
C GLU A 29 11.28 -9.85 3.64
N THR A 30 10.11 -9.88 3.00
CA THR A 30 8.98 -9.03 3.37
C THR A 30 8.55 -9.35 4.80
N GLY A 31 8.66 -8.37 5.69
CA GLY A 31 8.14 -8.46 7.06
C GLY A 31 6.76 -7.83 7.23
N LYS A 32 6.38 -6.90 6.33
CA LYS A 32 5.09 -6.21 6.38
C LYS A 32 4.61 -5.87 4.97
N LEU A 33 3.36 -6.23 4.67
CA LEU A 33 2.69 -5.94 3.41
C LEU A 33 1.40 -5.16 3.64
N VAL A 34 1.33 -3.93 3.13
CA VAL A 34 0.16 -3.06 3.27
C VAL A 34 -0.45 -2.80 1.90
N GLN A 35 -1.73 -3.14 1.75
CA GLN A 35 -2.50 -2.86 0.55
C GLN A 35 -3.25 -1.54 0.70
N ILE A 36 -3.14 -0.71 -0.33
CA ILE A 36 -3.88 0.54 -0.47
C ILE A 36 -4.74 0.44 -1.73
N ASN A 37 -6.06 0.57 -1.58
CA ASN A 37 -6.96 0.64 -2.72
C ASN A 37 -7.38 2.09 -2.90
N LEU A 38 -7.31 2.59 -4.12
CA LEU A 38 -7.64 3.94 -4.52
C LEU A 38 -8.93 3.89 -5.33
N LEU A 39 -10.01 4.38 -4.72
CA LEU A 39 -11.37 4.23 -5.22
C LEU A 39 -11.81 5.50 -5.93
N THR A 40 -12.40 5.32 -7.12
CA THR A 40 -13.19 6.34 -7.83
C THR A 40 -14.59 5.79 -8.10
N ALA A 41 -15.44 6.57 -8.74
CA ALA A 41 -16.77 6.11 -9.15
C ALA A 41 -16.75 4.95 -10.16
N GLY A 42 -15.66 4.81 -10.95
CA GLY A 42 -15.58 3.85 -12.05
C GLY A 42 -14.39 2.90 -12.01
N SER A 43 -13.47 3.06 -11.06
CA SER A 43 -12.25 2.26 -11.01
C SER A 43 -11.76 2.04 -9.59
N VAL A 44 -10.97 0.97 -9.44
CA VAL A 44 -10.15 0.72 -8.26
C VAL A 44 -8.73 0.49 -8.73
N ASP A 45 -7.83 1.38 -8.33
CA ASP A 45 -6.39 1.16 -8.46
C ASP A 45 -5.85 0.59 -7.14
N ASN A 46 -4.77 -0.18 -7.22
CA ASN A 46 -4.16 -0.79 -6.04
C ASN A 46 -2.69 -0.37 -5.94
N VAL A 47 -2.20 -0.20 -4.71
CA VAL A 47 -0.78 -0.05 -4.42
C VAL A 47 -0.43 -0.99 -3.28
N LEU A 48 0.65 -1.75 -3.41
CA LEU A 48 1.20 -2.55 -2.31
C LEU A 48 2.45 -1.85 -1.78
N SER A 49 2.47 -1.59 -0.48
CA SER A 49 3.65 -1.17 0.26
C SER A 49 4.32 -2.41 0.84
N VAL A 50 5.52 -2.71 0.37
CA VAL A 50 6.33 -3.85 0.78
C VAL A 50 7.47 -3.34 1.65
N GLU A 51 7.56 -3.84 2.87
CA GLU A 51 8.58 -3.46 3.83
C GLU A 51 9.38 -4.68 4.26
N SER A 52 10.69 -4.59 4.02
CA SER A 52 11.72 -5.53 4.45
C SER A 52 12.78 -4.78 5.29
N PRO A 53 13.70 -5.47 5.99
CA PRO A 53 14.71 -4.81 6.80
C PRO A 53 15.57 -3.80 6.02
N GLU A 54 15.92 -4.11 4.77
CA GLU A 54 16.82 -3.31 3.94
C GLU A 54 16.07 -2.43 2.91
N TYR A 55 14.92 -2.88 2.43
CA TYR A 55 14.19 -2.21 1.36
C TYR A 55 12.74 -1.92 1.72
N ARG A 56 12.30 -0.73 1.28
CA ARG A 56 10.89 -0.32 1.29
C ARG A 56 10.53 0.05 -0.13
N ILE A 57 9.62 -0.72 -0.73
CA ILE A 57 9.19 -0.52 -2.11
C ILE A 57 7.68 -0.40 -2.21
N LEU A 58 7.24 0.34 -3.20
CA LEU A 58 5.85 0.44 -3.61
C LEU A 58 5.67 -0.34 -4.91
N LEU A 59 4.67 -1.21 -4.96
CA LEU A 59 4.26 -1.92 -6.16
C LEU A 59 2.93 -1.37 -6.65
N GLN A 60 2.86 -1.02 -7.93
CA GLN A 60 1.60 -0.64 -8.59
C GLN A 60 1.29 -1.61 -9.74
N PRO A 61 0.09 -2.21 -9.80
CA PRO A 61 -0.29 -3.14 -10.85
C PRO A 61 -0.30 -2.46 -12.22
N ARG A 62 -0.04 -3.25 -13.25
CA ARG A 62 -0.10 -2.89 -14.67
C ARG A 62 -0.78 -4.01 -15.46
N ALA A 63 -0.95 -3.78 -16.76
CA ALA A 63 -1.47 -4.79 -17.67
C ALA A 63 -0.60 -6.06 -17.65
N TYR A 64 -1.22 -7.20 -18.00
CA TYR A 64 -0.55 -8.50 -18.14
C TYR A 64 0.14 -9.00 -16.86
N LEU A 65 -0.49 -8.82 -15.69
CA LEU A 65 0.00 -9.31 -14.39
C LEU A 65 1.39 -8.79 -14.03
N SER A 66 1.78 -7.63 -14.57
CA SER A 66 3.05 -6.97 -14.26
C SER A 66 2.84 -5.86 -13.22
N TRP A 67 3.93 -5.48 -12.55
CA TRP A 67 3.92 -4.43 -11.54
C TRP A 67 5.06 -3.46 -11.80
N PHE A 68 4.81 -2.16 -11.60
CA PHE A 68 5.90 -1.22 -11.39
C PHE A 68 6.39 -1.34 -9.96
N ALA A 69 7.71 -1.39 -9.79
CA ALA A 69 8.37 -1.33 -8.49
C ALA A 69 9.08 0.02 -8.35
N MET A 70 8.80 0.74 -7.28
CA MET A 70 9.36 2.05 -6.99
C MET A 70 9.96 2.02 -5.59
N ALA A 71 11.12 2.65 -5.40
CA ALA A 71 11.66 2.85 -4.07
C ALA A 71 10.79 3.84 -3.29
N GLN A 72 10.49 3.53 -2.03
CA GLN A 72 9.95 4.53 -1.11
C GLN A 72 11.01 5.61 -0.84
N ARG A 73 10.57 6.85 -0.69
CA ARG A 73 11.42 7.94 -0.23
C ARG A 73 12.07 7.62 1.13
N PRO A 74 13.41 7.72 1.25
CA PRO A 74 14.12 7.32 2.48
C PRO A 74 13.91 8.29 3.64
N ASP A 75 13.50 9.53 3.36
CA ASP A 75 13.25 10.60 4.34
C ASP A 75 11.82 10.57 4.92
N THR A 76 11.01 9.59 4.55
CA THR A 76 9.62 9.43 5.02
C THR A 76 9.41 8.08 5.70
N THR A 77 8.64 8.07 6.79
CA THR A 77 8.18 6.82 7.39
C THR A 77 7.21 6.09 6.45
N PRO A 78 7.10 4.75 6.54
CA PRO A 78 6.13 3.99 5.75
C PRO A 78 4.68 4.48 5.88
N ALA A 79 4.23 4.81 7.10
CA ALA A 79 2.90 5.38 7.32
C ALA A 79 2.71 6.72 6.62
N GLU A 80 3.70 7.61 6.66
CA GLU A 80 3.65 8.89 5.93
C GLU A 80 3.64 8.71 4.42
N ALA A 81 4.41 7.75 3.89
CA ALA A 81 4.40 7.42 2.47
C ALA A 81 3.02 6.89 2.03
N ASN A 82 2.40 6.02 2.83
CA ASN A 82 1.05 5.52 2.57
C ASN A 82 0.00 6.63 2.66
N PHE A 83 0.09 7.49 3.68
CA PHE A 83 -0.78 8.66 3.79
C PHE A 83 -0.60 9.63 2.62
N PHE A 84 0.62 9.84 2.15
CA PHE A 84 0.89 10.68 0.98
C PHE A 84 0.15 10.16 -0.27
N ILE A 85 0.16 8.84 -0.50
CA ILE A 85 -0.55 8.22 -1.62
C ILE A 85 -2.07 8.45 -1.48
N VAL A 86 -2.63 8.17 -0.30
CA VAL A 86 -4.05 8.37 0.00
C VAL A 86 -4.46 9.83 -0.17
N ARG A 87 -3.68 10.75 0.42
CA ARG A 87 -3.94 12.19 0.36
C ARG A 87 -3.93 12.67 -1.08
N LYS A 88 -2.90 12.34 -1.84
CA LYS A 88 -2.78 12.78 -3.23
C LYS A 88 -3.91 12.24 -4.10
N HIS A 89 -4.29 10.96 -3.93
CA HIS A 89 -5.44 10.38 -4.62
C HIS A 89 -6.74 11.14 -4.32
N LEU A 90 -7.01 11.46 -3.05
CA LEU A 90 -8.24 12.12 -2.63
C LEU A 90 -8.25 13.63 -2.89
N GLU A 91 -7.09 14.26 -3.11
CA GLU A 91 -6.99 15.60 -3.69
C GLU A 91 -7.41 15.61 -5.16
N ASP A 92 -7.00 14.58 -5.93
CA ASP A 92 -7.31 14.47 -7.35
C ASP A 92 -8.71 13.88 -7.60
N ASN A 93 -9.26 13.12 -6.64
CA ASN A 93 -10.56 12.44 -6.71
C ASN A 93 -11.37 12.67 -5.41
N PRO A 94 -11.90 13.88 -5.18
CA PRO A 94 -12.53 14.25 -3.90
C PRO A 94 -13.80 13.46 -3.57
N ASP A 95 -14.54 13.01 -4.59
CA ASP A 95 -15.73 12.16 -4.44
C ASP A 95 -15.39 10.66 -4.28
N GLY A 96 -14.10 10.33 -4.34
CA GLY A 96 -13.59 8.98 -4.21
C GLY A 96 -13.38 8.54 -2.76
N GLY A 97 -12.61 7.48 -2.62
CA GLY A 97 -12.22 6.92 -1.33
C GLY A 97 -10.86 6.25 -1.41
N ALA A 98 -10.32 5.86 -0.27
CA ALA A 98 -9.22 4.92 -0.21
C ALA A 98 -9.47 3.88 0.89
N THR A 99 -8.92 2.68 0.71
CA THR A 99 -8.79 1.74 1.82
C THR A 99 -7.33 1.44 2.09
N VAL A 100 -7.00 1.19 3.36
CA VAL A 100 -5.66 0.79 3.81
C VAL A 100 -5.81 -0.46 4.67
N ARG A 101 -5.08 -1.52 4.33
CA ARG A 101 -5.15 -2.80 5.03
C ARG A 101 -3.76 -3.41 5.17
N LEU A 102 -3.45 -3.91 6.36
CA LEU A 102 -2.34 -4.83 6.57
C LEU A 102 -2.75 -6.24 6.11
N LEU A 103 -2.05 -6.81 5.13
CA LEU A 103 -2.45 -8.10 4.53
C LEU A 103 -2.19 -9.30 5.43
N ASP A 104 -1.11 -9.26 6.22
CA ASP A 104 -0.77 -10.31 7.20
C ASP A 104 -1.43 -10.08 8.57
N GLY A 105 -2.34 -9.10 8.67
CA GLY A 105 -3.08 -8.80 9.90
C GLY A 105 -4.14 -9.86 10.17
N SER A 106 -4.11 -10.46 11.37
CA SER A 106 -5.04 -11.52 11.78
C SER A 106 -6.50 -11.08 11.95
N ASP A 107 -6.77 -9.78 11.99
CA ASP A 107 -8.12 -9.22 12.21
C ASP A 107 -8.89 -8.95 10.92
N GLY A 108 -8.26 -9.06 9.75
CA GLY A 108 -8.90 -8.80 8.45
C GLY A 108 -9.46 -7.38 8.29
N LYS A 109 -9.03 -6.46 9.17
CA LYS A 109 -9.58 -5.11 9.28
C LYS A 109 -9.00 -4.21 8.20
N GLN A 110 -9.82 -3.31 7.69
CA GLN A 110 -9.41 -2.25 6.78
C GLN A 110 -9.85 -0.89 7.30
N LEU A 111 -8.98 0.09 7.12
CA LEU A 111 -9.29 1.50 7.29
C LEU A 111 -9.89 2.00 5.97
N LEU A 112 -11.04 2.68 6.04
CA LEU A 112 -11.61 3.44 4.95
C LEU A 112 -11.29 4.92 5.19
N VAL A 113 -10.93 5.65 4.14
CA VAL A 113 -10.58 7.07 4.20
C VAL A 113 -11.31 7.81 3.08
N LYS A 114 -11.95 8.93 3.40
CA LYS A 114 -12.57 9.84 2.43
C LYS A 114 -12.33 11.30 2.81
N ARG A 115 -12.41 12.19 1.83
CA ARG A 115 -12.52 13.64 2.06
C ARG A 115 -13.93 13.96 2.57
N SER A 116 -14.05 14.91 3.49
CA SER A 116 -15.34 15.42 3.98
C SER A 116 -15.25 16.92 4.19
N GLY A 117 -15.65 17.68 3.16
CA GLY A 117 -15.44 19.13 3.11
C GLY A 117 -13.95 19.47 3.23
N GLU A 118 -13.60 20.37 4.15
CA GLU A 118 -12.21 20.75 4.40
C GLU A 118 -11.43 19.69 5.22
N GLY A 119 -12.12 18.75 5.87
CA GLY A 119 -11.52 17.72 6.71
C GLY A 119 -11.54 16.33 6.08
N TRP A 120 -11.29 15.35 6.94
CA TRP A 120 -11.26 13.93 6.58
C TRP A 120 -12.27 13.13 7.40
N THR A 121 -12.73 12.04 6.82
CA THR A 121 -13.50 11.02 7.52
C THR A 121 -12.80 9.69 7.36
N VAL A 122 -12.70 8.94 8.46
CA VAL A 122 -12.26 7.54 8.42
C VAL A 122 -13.35 6.62 8.92
N GLY A 123 -13.29 5.37 8.51
CA GLY A 123 -14.12 4.30 9.04
C GLY A 123 -13.33 3.00 9.12
N TYR A 124 -13.86 2.03 9.86
CA TYR A 124 -13.29 0.69 9.91
C TYR A 124 -14.32 -0.32 9.43
N GLY A 125 -13.85 -1.29 8.65
CA GLY A 125 -14.67 -2.41 8.19
C GLY A 125 -13.85 -3.69 8.06
N HIS A 126 -14.55 -4.78 7.76
CA HIS A 126 -13.97 -6.09 7.47
C HIS A 126 -14.33 -6.50 6.05
N LEU A 127 -13.39 -7.08 5.31
CA LEU A 127 -13.66 -7.54 3.94
C LEU A 127 -14.65 -8.71 3.90
N ASP A 128 -14.55 -9.61 4.89
CA ASP A 128 -15.34 -10.85 4.94
C ASP A 128 -16.64 -10.70 5.74
N ALA A 129 -16.88 -9.52 6.34
CA ALA A 129 -18.11 -9.20 7.06
C ALA A 129 -18.68 -7.82 6.64
N PRO A 130 -19.07 -7.65 5.36
CA PRO A 130 -19.57 -6.37 4.84
C PRO A 130 -20.93 -5.96 5.43
N SER A 131 -21.60 -6.85 6.16
CA SER A 131 -22.87 -6.58 6.84
C SER A 131 -22.72 -5.81 8.15
N GLU A 132 -21.52 -5.65 8.69
CA GLU A 132 -21.29 -4.83 9.88
C GLU A 132 -21.31 -3.34 9.52
N PRO A 133 -22.04 -2.50 10.28
CA PRO A 133 -22.08 -1.07 10.02
C PRO A 133 -20.70 -0.45 10.25
N ILE A 134 -20.18 0.23 9.22
CA ILE A 134 -18.94 1.01 9.32
C ILE A 134 -19.18 2.17 10.28
N ARG A 135 -18.41 2.20 11.36
CA ARG A 135 -18.42 3.35 12.27
C ARG A 135 -17.49 4.43 11.74
N GLU A 136 -18.09 5.53 11.27
CA GLU A 136 -17.35 6.67 10.75
C GLU A 136 -16.92 7.66 11.85
N ILE A 137 -15.75 8.25 11.67
CA ILE A 137 -15.19 9.33 12.49
C ILE A 137 -14.86 10.48 11.53
N SER A 138 -15.62 11.57 11.61
CA SER A 138 -15.53 12.72 10.70
C SER A 138 -14.87 13.92 11.34
N GLY A 139 -14.45 14.88 10.51
CA GLY A 139 -13.85 16.14 10.96
C GLY A 139 -12.40 15.99 11.42
N LEU A 140 -11.71 14.96 10.92
CA LEU A 140 -10.31 14.70 11.26
C LEU A 140 -9.37 15.62 10.48
N SER A 141 -8.28 16.00 11.15
CA SER A 141 -7.10 16.60 10.53
C SER A 141 -6.22 15.53 9.86
N GLU A 142 -5.28 15.98 9.01
CA GLU A 142 -4.32 15.09 8.36
C GLU A 142 -3.49 14.27 9.35
N GLY A 143 -3.02 14.90 10.44
CA GLY A 143 -2.26 14.21 11.48
C GLY A 143 -3.07 13.09 12.15
N GLN A 144 -4.36 13.30 12.38
CA GLN A 144 -5.23 12.28 12.96
C GLN A 144 -5.50 11.14 11.98
N VAL A 145 -5.63 11.42 10.68
CA VAL A 145 -5.72 10.35 9.66
C VAL A 145 -4.43 9.54 9.62
N LEU A 146 -3.27 10.19 9.69
CA LEU A 146 -1.99 9.51 9.77
C LEU A 146 -1.90 8.60 11.00
N ASP A 147 -2.41 9.02 12.16
CA ASP A 147 -2.46 8.17 13.36
C ASP A 147 -3.37 6.95 13.17
N HIS A 148 -4.50 7.10 12.47
CA HIS A 148 -5.34 5.97 12.07
C HIS A 148 -4.64 5.02 11.10
N ILE A 149 -3.85 5.54 10.17
CA ILE A 149 -3.02 4.74 9.25
C ILE A 149 -1.93 3.99 10.02
N ARG A 150 -1.25 4.62 10.97
CA ARG A 150 -0.29 3.93 11.87
C ARG A 150 -0.96 2.79 12.63
N SER A 151 -2.15 3.04 13.18
CA SER A 151 -2.91 2.05 13.92
C SER A 151 -3.27 0.83 13.07
N ILE A 152 -3.79 1.00 11.84
CA ILE A 152 -4.14 -0.15 10.97
C ILE A 152 -2.90 -0.89 10.46
N ARG A 153 -1.78 -0.18 10.32
CA ARG A 153 -0.48 -0.75 9.95
C ARG A 153 0.25 -1.43 11.11
N GLN A 154 -0.25 -1.27 12.33
CA GLN A 154 0.40 -1.73 13.56
C GLN A 154 1.83 -1.17 13.68
N ASP A 155 1.96 0.14 13.46
CA ASP A 155 3.17 0.93 13.67
C ASP A 155 3.20 1.59 15.06
#